data_AF-A0A8T6VJ84-F1
#
_entry.id   AF-A0A8T6VJ84-F1
#
_cell.length_a   1.000
_cell.length_b   1.000
_cell.length_c   1.000
_cell.angle_alpha   90.00
_cell.angle_beta   90.00
_cell.angle_gamma   90.00
#
_symmetry.space_group_name_H-M   'P 1'
#
loop_
_entity.id
_entity.type
_entity.pdbx_description
1 polymer ?
#
loop_
_entity_poly.entity_id
_entity_poly.type
_entity_poly.pdbx_seq_one_letter_code
_entity_poly.pdbx_strand_id
1 'polypeptide(L)'
;IFLIMTIAQSFIFEREKGLLRRIRTTPTSSSEFIASHTISNMIVAMIQVAIVFVVAILVGYRPLGDATSFVSAFLILSIFSLCCVGFGLIAATLAKSSGAATGIAFIFIMPQMFLGTFVSVGLSAIAQEAGRFVPGYYVTDALTSLFLRGAPVTSPAILYDILIVAVYSVVVLILGIALYGKYGKT
;
A
#
# COMPACT_ATOMS: atom_id res chain seq x y z
N ILE A 1 3.38 -2.71 -1.53
CA ILE A 1 2.64 -3.99 -1.47
C ILE A 1 3.08 -4.85 -0.27
N PHE A 2 4.37 -5.16 -0.07
CA PHE A 2 4.83 -5.96 1.09
C PHE A 2 4.53 -5.35 2.47
N LEU A 3 4.30 -4.04 2.54
CA LEU A 3 3.80 -3.37 3.76
C LEU A 3 2.53 -4.02 4.32
N ILE A 4 1.66 -4.58 3.47
CA ILE A 4 0.45 -5.30 3.90
C ILE A 4 0.83 -6.42 4.88
N MET A 5 1.85 -7.19 4.55
CA MET A 5 2.35 -8.29 5.39
C MET A 5 2.95 -7.75 6.68
N THR A 6 3.85 -6.76 6.60
CA THR A 6 4.52 -6.18 7.77
C THR A 6 3.51 -5.64 8.78
N ILE A 7 2.48 -4.94 8.30
CA ILE A 7 1.41 -4.39 9.13
C ILE A 7 0.58 -5.51 9.75
N ALA A 8 0.16 -6.49 8.94
CA ALA A 8 -0.62 -7.62 9.44
C ALA A 8 0.13 -8.38 10.54
N GLN A 9 1.42 -8.66 10.34
CA GLN A 9 2.27 -9.33 11.33
C GLN A 9 2.48 -8.50 12.58
N SER A 10 2.80 -7.21 12.45
CA SER A 10 3.04 -6.32 13.60
C SER A 10 1.82 -6.23 14.50
N PHE A 11 0.63 -6.05 13.94
CA PHE A 11 -0.61 -5.98 14.74
C PHE A 11 -0.92 -7.30 15.46
N ILE A 12 -0.71 -8.44 14.81
CA ILE A 12 -0.94 -9.75 15.45
C ILE A 12 0.13 -10.04 16.51
N PHE A 13 1.39 -9.70 16.25
CA PHE A 13 2.47 -9.85 17.21
C PHE A 13 2.23 -9.03 18.49
N GLU A 14 1.76 -7.79 18.34
CA GLU A 14 1.40 -6.94 19.49
C GLU A 14 0.18 -7.47 20.24
N ARG A 15 -0.76 -8.07 19.53
CA ARG A 15 -1.90 -8.77 20.11
C ARG A 15 -1.48 -10.02 20.89
N GLU A 16 -0.61 -10.85 20.33
CA GLU A 16 -0.05 -12.06 20.97
C GLU A 16 0.72 -11.70 22.25
N LYS A 17 1.47 -10.58 22.24
CA LYS A 17 2.16 -10.05 23.42
C LYS A 17 1.23 -9.46 24.49
N GLY A 18 -0.08 -9.42 24.26
CA GLY A 18 -1.06 -8.85 25.17
C GLY A 18 -0.94 -7.33 25.32
N LEU A 19 -0.20 -6.65 24.43
CA LEU A 19 -0.04 -5.19 24.45
C LEU A 19 -1.39 -4.50 24.29
N LEU A 20 -2.26 -5.02 23.42
CA LEU A 20 -3.62 -4.53 23.24
C LEU A 20 -4.46 -4.59 24.53
N ARG A 21 -4.22 -5.56 25.43
CA ARG A 21 -4.89 -5.62 26.74
C ARG A 21 -4.35 -4.56 27.70
N ARG A 22 -3.07 -4.21 27.61
CA ARG A 22 -2.43 -3.16 28.44
C ARG A 22 -2.79 -1.76 27.97
N ILE A 23 -2.88 -1.51 26.66
CA ILE A 23 -3.31 -0.21 26.10
C ILE A 23 -4.73 0.15 26.57
N ARG A 24 -5.60 -0.84 26.80
CA ARG A 24 -6.96 -0.61 27.34
C ARG A 24 -6.97 -0.11 28.79
N THR A 25 -5.85 -0.22 29.51
CA THR A 25 -5.70 0.30 30.88
C THR A 25 -5.05 1.69 30.92
N THR A 26 -4.62 2.21 29.76
CA THR A 26 -4.09 3.58 29.59
C THR A 26 -5.13 4.49 28.94
N PRO A 27 -5.05 5.82 29.13
CA PRO A 27 -6.02 6.77 28.56
C PRO A 27 -5.94 6.93 27.03
N THR A 28 -5.13 6.13 26.35
CA THR A 28 -4.96 6.17 24.88
C THR A 28 -6.17 5.57 24.16
N SER A 29 -6.75 6.32 23.23
CA SER A 29 -7.85 5.84 22.40
C SER A 29 -7.37 4.84 21.35
N SER A 30 -8.21 3.86 20.98
CA SER A 30 -7.88 2.90 19.92
C SER A 30 -7.62 3.58 18.56
N SER A 31 -8.21 4.75 18.33
CA SER A 31 -7.97 5.59 17.16
C SER A 31 -6.56 6.19 17.13
N GLU A 32 -6.05 6.68 18.27
CA GLU A 32 -4.69 7.23 18.35
C GLU A 32 -3.64 6.15 18.09
N PHE A 33 -3.86 4.94 18.61
CA PHE A 33 -2.98 3.81 18.36
C PHE A 33 -2.92 3.39 16.88
N ILE A 34 -4.07 3.33 16.22
CA ILE A 34 -4.13 3.03 14.78
C ILE A 34 -3.50 4.17 13.97
N ALA A 35 -3.72 5.43 14.36
CA ALA A 35 -3.12 6.60 13.72
C ALA A 35 -1.59 6.60 13.85
N SER A 36 -1.03 6.30 15.03
CA SER A 36 0.42 6.23 15.23
C SER A 36 1.07 5.14 14.38
N HIS A 37 0.42 3.98 14.27
CA HIS A 37 0.92 2.89 13.41
C HIS A 37 0.83 3.26 11.93
N THR A 38 -0.25 3.91 11.53
CA THR A 38 -0.42 4.38 10.14
C THR A 38 0.67 5.37 9.77
N ILE A 39 0.92 6.38 10.62
CA ILE A 39 1.97 7.38 10.41
C ILE A 39 3.36 6.73 10.40
N SER A 40 3.64 5.84 11.36
CA SER A 40 4.95 5.16 11.43
C SER A 40 5.22 4.31 10.19
N ASN A 41 4.23 3.54 9.74
CA ASN A 41 4.35 2.74 8.52
C ASN A 41 4.44 3.59 7.26
N MET A 42 3.79 4.77 7.24
CA MET A 42 3.92 5.72 6.15
C MET A 42 5.36 6.25 6.07
N ILE A 43 6.00 6.59 7.19
CA ILE A 43 7.42 6.99 7.21
C ILE A 43 8.32 5.87 6.68
N VAL A 44 8.12 4.62 7.13
CA VAL A 44 8.87 3.46 6.63
C VAL A 44 8.66 3.27 5.13
N ALA A 45 7.42 3.42 4.64
CA ALA A 45 7.11 3.36 3.21
C ALA A 45 7.85 4.44 2.43
N MET A 46 7.91 5.68 2.95
CA MET A 46 8.61 6.79 2.30
C MET A 46 10.12 6.54 2.23
N ILE A 47 10.72 6.03 3.32
CA ILE A 47 12.13 5.64 3.34
C ILE A 47 12.39 4.52 2.33
N GLN A 48 11.52 3.51 2.27
CA GLN A 48 11.66 2.41 1.32
C GLN A 48 11.61 2.90 -0.13
N VAL A 49 10.68 3.79 -0.47
CA VAL A 49 10.56 4.40 -1.79
C VAL A 49 11.82 5.19 -2.14
N ALA A 50 12.31 6.03 -1.23
CA ALA A 50 13.53 6.81 -1.44
C ALA A 50 14.74 5.90 -1.68
N ILE A 51 14.90 4.84 -0.88
CA ILE A 51 15.97 3.85 -1.06
C ILE A 51 15.89 3.19 -2.44
N VAL A 52 14.70 2.76 -2.87
CA VAL A 52 14.51 2.12 -4.18
C VAL A 52 14.93 3.07 -5.31
N PHE A 53 14.56 4.36 -5.25
CA PHE A 53 14.97 5.33 -6.25
C PHE A 53 16.48 5.57 -6.29
N VAL A 54 17.11 5.72 -5.11
CA VAL A 54 18.56 5.90 -5.02
C VAL A 54 19.28 4.70 -5.62
N VAL A 55 18.88 3.48 -5.24
CA VAL A 55 19.48 2.25 -5.77
C VAL A 55 19.27 2.13 -7.27
N ALA A 56 18.09 2.45 -7.80
CA ALA A 56 17.82 2.40 -9.24
C ALA A 56 18.79 3.31 -10.02
N ILE A 57 18.99 4.55 -9.55
CA ILE A 57 19.92 5.50 -10.18
C ILE A 57 21.37 5.00 -10.11
N LEU A 58 21.77 4.40 -8.97
CA LEU A 58 23.12 3.83 -8.78
C LEU A 58 23.39 2.63 -9.70
N VAL A 59 22.39 1.81 -9.98
CA VAL A 59 22.47 0.67 -10.90
C VAL A 59 22.51 1.13 -12.38
N GLY A 60 22.33 2.43 -12.63
CA GLY A 60 22.41 3.00 -13.97
C GLY A 60 21.06 3.28 -14.63
N TYR A 61 19.95 3.17 -13.89
CA TYR A 61 18.65 3.61 -14.38
C TYR A 61 18.66 5.13 -14.61
N ARG A 62 18.29 5.55 -15.81
CA ARG A 62 18.17 6.96 -16.21
C ARG A 62 16.71 7.21 -16.60
N PRO A 63 15.86 7.64 -15.65
CA PRO A 63 14.47 7.93 -15.95
C PRO A 63 14.36 9.11 -16.91
N LEU A 64 13.35 9.08 -17.78
CA LEU A 64 13.01 10.19 -18.68
C LEU A 64 12.31 11.35 -17.98
N GLY A 65 11.85 11.15 -16.74
CA GLY A 65 11.07 12.14 -15.98
C GLY A 65 11.92 13.19 -15.26
N ASP A 66 11.34 14.38 -15.11
CA ASP A 66 11.94 15.52 -14.42
C ASP A 66 11.82 15.40 -12.89
N ALA A 67 12.40 16.36 -12.14
CA ALA A 67 12.24 16.45 -10.68
C ALA A 67 10.76 16.43 -10.22
N THR A 68 9.85 16.98 -11.02
CA THR A 68 8.41 16.98 -10.75
C THR A 68 7.81 15.57 -10.85
N SER A 69 8.31 14.71 -11.75
CA SER A 69 7.91 13.31 -11.86
C SER A 69 8.31 12.49 -10.64
N PHE A 70 9.43 12.82 -9.99
CA PHE A 70 9.81 12.19 -8.72
C PHE A 70 8.86 12.57 -7.59
N VAL A 71 8.45 13.85 -7.51
CA VAL A 71 7.50 14.32 -6.50
C VAL A 71 6.13 13.65 -6.68
N SER A 72 5.63 13.52 -7.91
CA SER A 72 4.36 12.83 -8.16
C SER A 72 4.44 11.33 -7.89
N ALA A 73 5.56 10.69 -8.24
CA ALA A 73 5.79 9.29 -7.92
C ALA A 73 5.82 9.06 -6.40
N PHE A 74 6.46 9.96 -5.66
CA PHE A 74 6.44 9.93 -4.21
C PHE A 74 5.01 10.06 -3.68
N LEU A 75 4.24 11.03 -4.17
CA LEU A 75 2.85 11.27 -3.76
C LEU A 75 1.95 10.06 -4.00
N ILE A 76 1.97 9.46 -5.20
CA ILE A 76 1.11 8.30 -5.50
C ILE A 76 1.50 7.08 -4.66
N LEU A 77 2.80 6.90 -4.37
CA LEU A 77 3.28 5.82 -3.50
C LEU A 77 2.90 6.07 -2.03
N SER A 78 2.90 7.32 -1.56
CA SER A 78 2.37 7.68 -0.23
C SER A 78 0.90 7.33 -0.12
N ILE A 79 0.10 7.73 -1.11
CA ILE A 79 -1.33 7.41 -1.12
C ILE A 79 -1.54 5.90 -1.16
N PHE A 80 -0.81 5.17 -2.00
CA PHE A 80 -0.92 3.72 -2.10
C PHE A 80 -0.48 3.00 -0.80
N SER A 81 0.46 3.58 -0.04
CA SER A 81 0.85 3.03 1.26
C SER A 81 -0.34 2.98 2.24
N LEU A 82 -1.25 3.97 2.20
CA LEU A 82 -2.48 3.98 2.99
C LEU A 82 -3.42 2.82 2.60
N CYS A 83 -3.52 2.51 1.31
CA CYS A 83 -4.25 1.34 0.84
C CYS A 83 -3.64 0.04 1.40
N CYS A 84 -2.29 -0.06 1.37
CA CYS A 84 -1.58 -1.19 1.95
C CYS A 84 -1.83 -1.34 3.45
N VAL A 85 -1.92 -0.23 4.19
CA VAL A 85 -2.30 -0.24 5.63
C VAL A 85 -3.69 -0.81 5.81
N GLY A 86 -4.68 -0.36 5.02
CA GLY A 86 -6.03 -0.88 5.08
C GLY A 86 -6.11 -2.38 4.81
N PHE A 87 -5.44 -2.88 3.77
CA PHE A 87 -5.35 -4.33 3.52
C PHE A 87 -4.63 -5.08 4.65
N GLY A 88 -3.57 -4.51 5.22
CA GLY A 88 -2.85 -5.11 6.34
C GLY A 88 -3.73 -5.23 7.60
N LEU A 89 -4.54 -4.22 7.88
CA LEU A 89 -5.53 -4.24 8.96
C LEU A 89 -6.61 -5.30 8.70
N ILE A 90 -7.15 -5.39 7.49
CA ILE A 90 -8.11 -6.42 7.11
C ILE A 90 -7.50 -7.82 7.31
N ALA A 91 -6.27 -8.04 6.84
CA ALA A 91 -5.57 -9.30 7.04
C ALA A 91 -5.36 -9.63 8.52
N ALA A 92 -4.99 -8.63 9.33
CA ALA A 92 -4.84 -8.78 10.78
C ALA A 92 -6.16 -9.15 11.49
N THR A 93 -7.32 -8.74 10.97
CA THR A 93 -8.62 -9.14 11.59
C THR A 93 -8.92 -10.62 11.46
N LEU A 94 -8.46 -11.25 10.37
CA LEU A 94 -8.74 -12.64 10.05
C LEU A 94 -7.67 -13.60 10.61
N ALA A 95 -6.47 -13.08 10.86
CA ALA A 95 -5.34 -13.85 11.31
C ALA A 95 -5.42 -14.23 12.80
N LYS A 96 -5.06 -15.48 13.11
CA LYS A 96 -4.97 -15.98 14.50
C LYS A 96 -3.53 -16.08 15.02
N SER A 97 -2.55 -15.94 14.14
CA SER A 97 -1.13 -15.96 14.49
C SER A 97 -0.32 -15.12 13.51
N SER A 98 0.88 -14.71 13.91
CA SER A 98 1.79 -13.93 13.05
C SER A 98 2.10 -14.64 11.72
N GLY A 99 2.21 -15.98 11.73
CA GLY A 99 2.38 -16.77 10.51
C GLY A 99 1.12 -16.84 9.64
N ALA A 100 -0.07 -16.96 10.24
CA ALA A 100 -1.33 -16.90 9.51
C ALA A 100 -1.56 -15.51 8.88
N ALA A 101 -1.12 -14.44 9.55
CA ALA A 101 -1.18 -13.08 9.04
C ALA A 101 -0.41 -12.91 7.73
N THR A 102 0.76 -13.54 7.62
CA THR A 102 1.52 -13.60 6.36
C THR A 102 0.69 -14.24 5.25
N GLY A 103 0.15 -15.44 5.48
CA GLY A 103 -0.64 -16.16 4.48
C GLY A 103 -1.86 -15.36 4.00
N ILE A 104 -2.57 -14.72 4.93
CA ILE A 104 -3.74 -13.89 4.60
C ILE A 104 -3.31 -12.61 3.87
N ALA A 105 -2.20 -11.98 4.26
CA ALA A 105 -1.67 -10.83 3.52
C ALA A 105 -1.37 -11.19 2.06
N PHE A 106 -0.88 -12.41 1.79
CA PHE A 106 -0.62 -12.88 0.43
C PHE A 106 -1.87 -12.96 -0.47
N ILE A 107 -3.07 -13.11 0.10
CA ILE A 107 -4.34 -13.05 -0.65
C ILE A 107 -4.52 -11.66 -1.28
N PHE A 108 -4.05 -10.60 -0.61
CA PHE A 108 -4.09 -9.24 -1.15
C PHE A 108 -2.86 -8.90 -1.98
N ILE A 109 -1.67 -9.39 -1.59
CA ILE A 109 -0.41 -9.11 -2.29
C ILE A 109 -0.39 -9.75 -3.67
N MET A 110 -0.84 -11.01 -3.81
CA MET A 110 -0.75 -11.76 -5.07
C MET A 110 -1.53 -11.08 -6.22
N PRO A 111 -2.82 -10.71 -6.07
CA PRO A 111 -3.53 -9.97 -7.12
C PRO A 111 -2.83 -8.66 -7.48
N GLN A 112 -2.34 -7.90 -6.50
CA GLN A 112 -1.63 -6.64 -6.76
C GLN A 112 -0.33 -6.86 -7.55
N MET A 113 0.39 -7.93 -7.23
CA MET A 113 1.66 -8.27 -7.87
C MET A 113 1.41 -8.69 -9.32
N PHE A 114 0.53 -9.66 -9.56
CA PHE A 114 0.24 -10.18 -10.90
C PHE A 114 -0.53 -9.17 -11.76
N LEU A 115 -1.64 -8.65 -11.26
CA LEU A 115 -2.54 -7.79 -12.03
C LEU A 115 -2.09 -6.33 -12.07
N GLY A 116 -1.30 -5.88 -11.09
CA GLY A 116 -0.80 -4.52 -11.05
C GLY A 116 0.53 -4.37 -11.79
N THR A 117 1.56 -5.09 -11.33
CA THR A 117 2.93 -4.91 -11.83
C THR A 117 3.19 -5.65 -13.14
N PHE A 118 2.68 -6.88 -13.27
CA PHE A 118 3.03 -7.75 -14.40
C PHE A 118 2.10 -7.60 -15.63
N VAL A 119 0.90 -7.00 -15.49
CA VAL A 119 -0.08 -6.86 -16.59
C VAL A 119 0.35 -5.89 -17.71
N SER A 120 1.21 -4.91 -17.42
CA SER A 120 1.62 -3.93 -18.44
C SER A 120 2.49 -4.51 -19.57
N VAL A 121 3.01 -5.73 -19.40
CA VAL A 121 3.93 -6.38 -20.35
C VAL A 121 3.20 -7.44 -21.17
N GLY A 122 2.46 -7.01 -22.19
CA GLY A 122 2.02 -7.90 -23.28
C GLY A 122 0.97 -8.96 -22.94
N LEU A 123 0.21 -8.81 -21.85
CA LEU A 123 -0.88 -9.74 -21.53
C LEU A 123 -2.16 -9.47 -22.34
N SER A 124 -3.00 -10.52 -22.47
CA SER A 124 -4.27 -10.47 -23.22
C SER A 124 -5.22 -9.38 -22.70
N ALA A 125 -6.17 -8.94 -23.55
CA ALA A 125 -7.14 -7.91 -23.19
C ALA A 125 -7.90 -8.21 -21.89
N ILE A 126 -8.15 -9.48 -21.60
CA ILE A 126 -8.83 -9.94 -20.37
C ILE A 126 -8.00 -9.62 -19.13
N ALA A 127 -6.69 -9.82 -19.20
CA ALA A 127 -5.80 -9.55 -18.07
C ALA A 127 -5.66 -8.04 -17.81
N GLN A 128 -5.72 -7.22 -18.86
CA GLN A 128 -5.72 -5.76 -18.73
C GLN A 128 -6.99 -5.23 -18.05
N GLU A 129 -8.15 -5.77 -18.43
CA GLU A 129 -9.41 -5.44 -17.75
C GLU A 129 -9.43 -5.94 -16.29
N ALA A 130 -8.89 -7.13 -16.02
CA ALA A 130 -8.72 -7.62 -14.66
C ALA A 130 -7.78 -6.73 -13.81
N GLY A 131 -6.74 -6.16 -14.44
CA GLY A 131 -5.82 -5.18 -13.84
C GLY A 131 -6.54 -3.97 -13.23
N ARG A 132 -7.59 -3.48 -13.88
CA ARG A 132 -8.32 -2.28 -13.45
C ARG A 132 -9.05 -2.44 -12.12
N PHE A 133 -9.20 -3.66 -11.60
CA PHE A 133 -9.79 -3.93 -10.29
C PHE A 133 -8.81 -3.77 -9.13
N VAL A 134 -7.50 -3.73 -9.39
CA VAL A 134 -6.48 -3.61 -8.35
C VAL A 134 -5.82 -2.22 -8.34
N PRO A 135 -5.71 -1.54 -7.19
CA PRO A 135 -5.06 -0.22 -7.12
C PRO A 135 -3.60 -0.23 -7.61
N GLY A 136 -2.88 -1.34 -7.44
CA GLY A 136 -1.49 -1.49 -7.89
C GLY A 136 -1.30 -1.39 -9.41
N TYR A 137 -2.36 -1.60 -10.19
CA TYR A 137 -2.35 -1.36 -11.64
C TYR A 137 -2.15 0.12 -11.96
N TYR A 138 -2.97 0.99 -11.38
CA TYR A 138 -2.90 2.44 -11.58
C TYR A 138 -1.59 3.03 -11.06
N VAL A 139 -1.04 2.49 -9.97
CA VAL A 139 0.30 2.88 -9.49
C VAL A 139 1.37 2.53 -10.53
N THR A 140 1.30 1.32 -11.09
CA THR A 140 2.29 0.86 -12.07
C THR A 140 2.17 1.63 -13.38
N ASP A 141 0.95 1.90 -13.87
CA ASP A 141 0.76 2.70 -15.09
C ASP A 141 1.21 4.15 -14.89
N ALA A 142 0.89 4.78 -13.75
CA ALA A 142 1.37 6.13 -13.44
C ALA A 142 2.90 6.20 -13.39
N LEU A 143 3.57 5.26 -12.72
CA LEU A 143 5.04 5.22 -12.66
C LEU A 143 5.66 4.96 -14.04
N THR A 144 5.04 4.08 -14.84
CA THR A 144 5.48 3.81 -16.22
C THR A 144 5.32 5.05 -17.09
N SER A 145 4.19 5.76 -16.97
CA SER A 145 3.92 6.99 -17.69
C SER A 145 4.88 8.11 -17.30
N LEU A 146 5.20 8.25 -16.01
CA LEU A 146 6.14 9.25 -15.49
C LEU A 146 7.59 8.99 -15.89
N PHE A 147 8.08 7.75 -15.77
CA PHE A 147 9.51 7.46 -15.88
C PHE A 147 9.94 6.78 -17.17
N LEU A 148 9.06 5.99 -17.81
CA LEU A 148 9.34 5.32 -19.08
C LEU A 148 8.76 6.06 -20.29
N ARG A 149 7.58 6.69 -20.16
CA ARG A 149 6.97 7.45 -21.26
C ARG A 149 7.34 8.94 -21.25
N GLY A 150 7.89 9.44 -20.14
CA GLY A 150 8.25 10.85 -19.98
C GLY A 150 7.03 11.79 -20.06
N ALA A 151 5.84 11.29 -19.71
CA ALA A 151 4.64 12.10 -19.78
C ALA A 151 4.67 13.20 -18.71
N PRO A 152 4.19 14.43 -19.03
CA PRO A 152 4.13 15.51 -18.07
C PRO A 152 3.18 15.14 -16.93
N VAL A 153 3.52 15.59 -15.71
CA VAL A 153 2.77 15.30 -14.48
C VAL A 153 1.31 15.77 -14.52
N THR A 154 1.03 16.77 -15.34
CA THR A 154 -0.31 17.33 -15.58
C THR A 154 -1.13 16.52 -16.59
N SER A 155 -0.59 15.41 -17.10
CA SER A 155 -1.30 14.53 -18.03
C SER A 155 -2.60 14.00 -17.38
N PRO A 156 -3.74 14.05 -18.10
CA PRO A 156 -5.01 13.54 -17.60
C PRO A 156 -4.95 12.08 -17.14
N ALA A 157 -4.12 11.24 -17.77
CA ALA A 157 -3.95 9.84 -17.40
C ALA A 157 -3.38 9.68 -15.99
N ILE A 158 -2.31 10.41 -15.67
CA ILE A 158 -1.64 10.33 -14.36
C ILE A 158 -2.55 10.88 -13.27
N LEU A 159 -3.27 11.97 -13.54
CA LEU A 159 -4.22 12.54 -12.60
C LEU A 159 -5.39 11.57 -12.31
N TYR A 160 -5.86 10.87 -13.34
CA TYR A 160 -6.88 9.83 -13.21
C TYR A 160 -6.39 8.65 -12.36
N ASP A 161 -5.16 8.18 -12.59
CA ASP A 161 -4.54 7.11 -11.79
C ASP A 161 -4.41 7.52 -10.32
N ILE A 162 -3.90 8.73 -10.05
CA ILE A 162 -3.78 9.28 -8.70
C ILE A 162 -5.15 9.36 -8.02
N LEU A 163 -6.18 9.82 -8.73
CA LEU A 163 -7.53 9.93 -8.21
C LEU A 163 -8.09 8.54 -7.84
N ILE A 164 -7.94 7.55 -8.70
CA ILE A 164 -8.42 6.18 -8.42
C ILE A 164 -7.68 5.59 -7.23
N VAL A 165 -6.35 5.72 -7.19
CA VAL A 165 -5.56 5.22 -6.07
C VAL A 165 -5.97 5.92 -4.77
N ALA A 166 -6.24 7.22 -4.79
CA ALA A 166 -6.74 7.96 -3.64
C ALA A 166 -8.10 7.43 -3.15
N VAL A 167 -9.05 7.22 -4.05
CA VAL A 167 -10.37 6.66 -3.72
C VAL A 167 -10.23 5.26 -3.12
N TYR A 168 -9.44 4.38 -3.75
CA TYR A 168 -9.17 3.03 -3.21
C TYR A 168 -8.51 3.09 -1.84
N SER A 169 -7.51 3.95 -1.65
CA SER A 169 -6.82 4.10 -0.38
C SER A 169 -7.77 4.51 0.73
N VAL A 170 -8.63 5.52 0.49
CA VAL A 170 -9.60 5.98 1.48
C VAL A 170 -10.61 4.88 1.81
N VAL A 171 -11.18 4.24 0.79
CA VAL A 171 -12.19 3.18 0.99
C VAL A 171 -11.61 1.99 1.74
N VAL A 172 -10.46 1.46 1.30
CA VAL A 172 -9.82 0.28 1.91
C VAL A 172 -9.32 0.59 3.31
N LEU A 173 -8.80 1.80 3.55
CA LEU A 173 -8.38 2.21 4.89
C LEU A 173 -9.57 2.31 5.85
N ILE A 174 -10.65 2.98 5.45
CA ILE A 174 -11.87 3.09 6.28
C ILE A 174 -12.43 1.69 6.58
N LEU A 175 -12.53 0.82 5.58
CA LEU A 175 -12.98 -0.56 5.76
C LEU A 175 -12.05 -1.33 6.70
N GLY A 176 -10.73 -1.21 6.54
CA GLY A 176 -9.75 -1.86 7.41
C GLY A 176 -9.86 -1.41 8.86
N ILE A 177 -9.97 -0.10 9.10
CA ILE A 177 -10.15 0.47 10.45
C ILE A 177 -11.48 0.00 11.06
N ALA A 178 -12.58 0.06 10.31
CA ALA A 178 -13.90 -0.35 10.78
C ALA A 178 -13.95 -1.85 11.12
N LEU A 179 -13.40 -2.69 10.25
CA LEU A 179 -13.36 -4.14 10.44
C LEU A 179 -12.45 -4.49 11.64
N TYR A 180 -11.29 -3.86 11.75
CA TYR A 180 -10.36 -4.08 12.87
C TYR A 180 -10.94 -3.60 14.20
N GLY A 181 -11.61 -2.45 14.22
CA GLY A 181 -12.28 -1.95 15.42
C GLY A 181 -13.45 -2.83 15.90
N LYS A 182 -14.14 -3.51 14.97
CA LYS A 182 -15.28 -4.39 15.27
C LYS A 182 -14.85 -5.82 15.63
N TYR A 183 -13.96 -6.43 14.84
CA TYR A 183 -13.61 -7.85 14.95
C TYR A 183 -12.20 -8.11 15.51
N GLY A 184 -11.32 -7.12 15.53
CA GLY A 184 -9.96 -7.26 16.11
C GLY A 184 -9.93 -7.40 17.63
N LYS A 185 -11.08 -7.29 18.30
CA LYS A 185 -11.25 -7.34 19.77
C LYS A 185 -11.42 -8.75 20.34
N THR A 186 -11.80 -9.74 19.52
CA THR A 186 -11.86 -11.17 19.88
C THR A 186 -10.57 -11.82 19.53
#